data_AF-A0A847ET32-F1
#
_entry.id   AF-A0A847ET32-F1
#
_cell.length_a   1.000
_cell.length_b   1.000
_cell.length_c   1.000
_cell.angle_alpha   90.00
_cell.angle_beta   90.00
_cell.angle_gamma   90.00
#
_symmetry.space_group_name_H-M   'P 1'
#
loop_
_entity.id
_entity.type
_entity.pdbx_description
1 polymer ?
#
loop_
_entity_poly.entity_id
_entity_poly.type
_entity_poly.pdbx_seq_one_letter_code
_entity_poly.pdbx_strand_id
1 'polypeptide(L)'
;GTGGPGYSVKKENLITFKDYDIGMANASQFFIVLPNSHKKSFDGEYSVIGKVTEGFAVVDSIQKVEVSKDYKPVNDIVIKNILIQEN
;
A
#
# COMPACT_ATOMS: atom_id res chain seq x y z
N GLY A 1 -1.68 2.29 11.00
CA GLY A 1 -1.72 1.84 12.41
C GLY A 1 -0.40 2.14 13.09
N THR A 2 -0.23 1.81 14.37
CA THR A 2 1.04 2.05 15.11
C THR A 2 1.98 0.85 15.12
N GLY A 3 1.63 -0.24 14.42
CA GLY A 3 2.41 -1.48 14.41
C GLY A 3 3.78 -1.31 13.74
N GLY A 4 4.76 -2.09 14.22
CA GLY A 4 6.09 -2.18 13.65
C GLY A 4 6.73 -3.51 14.05
N PRO A 5 7.61 -4.09 13.21
CA PRO A 5 8.12 -5.43 13.40
C PRO A 5 9.33 -5.51 14.35
N GLY A 6 9.64 -4.44 15.09
CA GLY A 6 10.80 -4.36 15.97
C GLY A 6 12.11 -3.96 15.29
N TYR A 7 12.08 -3.64 14.00
CA TYR A 7 13.22 -3.12 13.24
C TYR A 7 12.81 -2.00 12.27
N SER A 8 13.80 -1.27 11.75
CA SER A 8 13.63 -0.26 10.71
C SER A 8 14.32 -0.71 9.42
N VAL A 9 13.74 -0.32 8.29
CA VAL A 9 14.31 -0.57 6.97
C VAL A 9 14.77 0.77 6.41
N LYS A 10 15.97 0.81 5.83
CA LYS A 10 16.47 1.99 5.13
C LYS A 10 15.60 2.23 3.89
N LYS A 11 15.24 3.48 3.64
CA LYS A 11 14.53 3.85 2.41
C LYS A 11 15.43 3.64 1.18
N GLU A 12 14.91 2.95 0.18
CA GLU A 12 15.52 2.67 -1.11
C GLU A 12 14.55 3.00 -2.26
N ASN A 13 15.03 3.03 -3.52
CA ASN A 13 14.22 3.24 -4.73
C ASN A 13 13.21 4.40 -4.62
N LEU A 14 13.72 5.59 -4.27
CA LEU A 14 12.94 6.81 -4.07
C LEU A 14 12.67 7.49 -5.42
N ILE A 15 11.62 7.03 -6.09
CA ILE A 15 11.17 7.53 -7.39
C ILE A 15 9.72 8.02 -7.31
N THR A 16 9.25 8.61 -8.40
CA THR A 16 7.84 8.96 -8.56
C THR A 16 7.00 7.70 -8.67
N PHE A 17 5.93 7.62 -7.89
CA PHE A 17 4.99 6.50 -7.94
C PHE A 17 4.17 6.51 -9.23
N LYS A 18 3.82 5.31 -9.72
CA LYS A 18 2.81 5.10 -10.76
C LYS A 18 1.52 4.56 -10.15
N ASP A 19 0.45 4.54 -10.94
CA ASP A 19 -0.79 3.88 -10.53
C ASP A 19 -0.51 2.39 -10.27
N TYR A 20 -1.02 1.90 -9.14
CA TYR A 20 -0.87 0.55 -8.62
C TYR A 20 0.54 0.12 -8.21
N ASP A 21 1.47 1.06 -8.08
CA ASP A 21 2.73 0.79 -7.38
C ASP A 21 2.48 0.54 -5.89
N ILE A 22 3.34 -0.27 -5.29
CA ILE A 22 3.34 -0.64 -3.88
C ILE A 22 4.45 0.12 -3.18
N GLY A 23 4.10 0.90 -2.16
CA GLY A 23 5.02 1.68 -1.34
C GLY A 23 5.16 1.14 0.08
N MET A 24 6.37 1.19 0.64
CA MET A 24 6.61 0.88 2.05
C MET A 24 6.47 2.12 2.92
N ALA A 25 5.46 2.13 3.79
CA ALA A 25 5.26 3.21 4.77
C ALA A 25 6.25 3.13 5.93
N ASN A 26 6.61 1.90 6.33
CA ASN A 26 7.68 1.60 7.28
C ASN A 26 8.15 0.15 7.05
N ALA A 27 8.75 -0.48 8.05
CA ALA A 27 9.31 -1.83 7.93
C ALA A 27 8.28 -2.96 7.66
N SER A 28 7.01 -2.81 8.04
CA SER A 28 5.98 -3.85 7.83
C SER A 28 4.66 -3.33 7.27
N GLN A 29 4.43 -2.02 7.30
CA GLN A 29 3.24 -1.40 6.73
C GLN A 29 3.54 -0.98 5.28
N PHE A 30 2.64 -1.35 4.37
CA PHE A 30 2.70 -0.97 2.96
C PHE A 30 1.37 -0.36 2.52
N PHE A 31 1.39 0.29 1.36
CA PHE A 31 0.21 0.83 0.70
C PHE A 31 0.26 0.57 -0.80
N ILE A 32 -0.90 0.61 -1.45
CA ILE A 32 -1.06 0.53 -2.91
C ILE A 32 -1.50 1.92 -3.40
N VAL A 33 -0.81 2.46 -4.39
CA VAL A 33 -1.16 3.76 -4.98
C VAL A 33 -2.34 3.60 -5.93
N LEU A 34 -3.42 4.33 -5.67
CA LEU A 34 -4.61 4.29 -6.54
C LEU A 34 -4.51 5.31 -7.68
N PRO A 35 -5.23 5.08 -8.80
CA PRO A 35 -5.43 6.09 -9.83
C PRO A 35 -5.92 7.42 -9.23
N ASN A 36 -5.51 8.54 -9.84
CA ASN A 36 -5.84 9.90 -9.39
C ASN A 36 -5.33 10.30 -7.99
N SER A 37 -4.53 9.47 -7.31
CA SER A 37 -3.87 9.87 -6.06
C SER A 37 -2.97 11.10 -6.27
N HIS A 38 -2.90 12.00 -5.27
CA HIS A 38 -2.04 13.19 -5.27
C HIS A 38 -0.55 12.86 -5.03
N LYS A 39 0.06 12.05 -5.90
CA LYS A 39 1.41 11.47 -5.75
C LYS A 39 2.51 12.48 -5.41
N LYS A 40 2.42 13.69 -5.96
CA LYS A 40 3.36 14.79 -5.69
C LYS A 40 3.56 15.11 -4.20
N SER A 41 2.59 14.78 -3.33
CA SER A 41 2.72 15.02 -1.89
C SER A 41 3.58 13.98 -1.16
N PHE A 42 3.91 12.85 -1.81
CA PHE A 42 4.65 11.74 -1.20
C PHE A 42 5.70 11.09 -2.13
N ASP A 43 5.89 11.62 -3.33
CA ASP A 43 6.96 11.19 -4.23
C ASP A 43 8.33 11.40 -3.59
N GLY A 44 9.22 10.41 -3.70
CA GLY A 44 10.54 10.44 -3.08
C GLY A 44 10.57 10.24 -1.56
N GLU A 45 9.41 10.13 -0.90
CA GLU A 45 9.33 9.92 0.56
C GLU A 45 9.25 8.45 0.96
N TYR A 46 8.75 7.59 0.08
CA TYR A 46 8.54 6.17 0.37
C TYR A 46 9.21 5.29 -0.68
N SER A 47 9.68 4.13 -0.24
CA SER A 47 10.31 3.16 -1.12
C SER A 47 9.28 2.48 -2.01
N VAL A 48 9.49 2.52 -3.31
CA VAL A 48 8.73 1.72 -4.28
C VAL A 48 9.28 0.30 -4.26
N ILE A 49 8.46 -0.68 -3.85
CA ILE A 49 8.88 -2.08 -3.65
C ILE A 49 8.22 -3.09 -4.59
N GLY A 50 7.23 -2.67 -5.37
CA GLY A 50 6.50 -3.57 -6.26
C GLY A 50 5.36 -2.88 -6.95
N LYS A 51 4.55 -3.67 -7.65
CA LYS A 51 3.33 -3.22 -8.32
C LYS A 51 2.28 -4.34 -8.33
N VAL A 52 1.01 -3.97 -8.36
CA VAL A 52 -0.07 -4.92 -8.60
C VAL A 52 -0.01 -5.37 -10.07
N THR A 53 -0.03 -6.67 -10.30
CA THR A 53 -0.04 -7.27 -11.64
C THR A 53 -1.41 -7.86 -12.02
N GLU A 54 -2.19 -8.29 -11.03
CA GLU A 54 -3.50 -8.90 -11.20
C GLU A 54 -4.44 -8.52 -10.03
N GLY A 55 -5.75 -8.72 -10.19
CA GLY A 55 -6.72 -8.46 -9.12
C GLY A 55 -7.11 -6.99 -8.93
N PHE A 56 -6.93 -6.13 -9.94
CA PHE A 56 -7.28 -4.70 -9.88
C PHE A 56 -8.73 -4.43 -9.42
N ALA A 57 -9.69 -5.25 -9.86
CA ALA A 57 -11.09 -5.13 -9.42
C ALA A 57 -11.28 -5.28 -7.90
N VAL A 58 -10.42 -6.08 -7.24
CA VAL A 58 -10.45 -6.24 -5.78
C VAL A 58 -9.90 -4.98 -5.12
N VAL A 59 -8.77 -4.47 -5.59
CA VAL A 59 -8.20 -3.18 -5.11
C VAL A 59 -9.23 -2.06 -5.28
N ASP A 60 -9.91 -2.02 -6.43
CA ASP A 60 -10.95 -1.05 -6.73
C ASP A 60 -12.21 -1.19 -5.89
N SER A 61 -12.49 -2.39 -5.39
CA SER A 61 -13.60 -2.63 -4.47
C SER A 61 -13.24 -2.20 -3.06
N ILE A 62 -11.98 -2.42 -2.63
CA ILE A 62 -11.46 -1.98 -1.32
C ILE A 62 -11.51 -0.45 -1.21
N GLN A 63 -11.16 0.30 -2.25
CA GLN A 63 -11.21 1.78 -2.19
C GLN A 63 -12.64 2.36 -2.04
N LYS A 64 -13.67 1.59 -2.37
CA LYS A 64 -15.09 2.04 -2.36
C LYS A 64 -15.83 1.71 -1.07
N VAL A 65 -15.18 1.00 -0.14
CA VAL A 65 -15.84 0.60 1.11
C VAL A 65 -16.15 1.82 1.98
N GLU A 66 -17.18 1.69 2.80
CA GLU A 66 -17.50 2.70 3.79
C GLU A 66 -16.38 2.77 4.85
N VAL A 67 -15.94 4.00 5.14
CA VAL A 67 -14.91 4.28 6.14
C VAL A 67 -15.46 5.19 7.22
N SER A 68 -14.94 4.99 8.43
CA SER A 68 -15.12 5.89 9.57
C SER A 68 -14.40 7.23 9.36
N LYS A 69 -14.57 8.16 10.31
CA LYS A 69 -13.93 9.49 10.28
C LYS A 69 -12.40 9.43 10.26
N ASP A 70 -11.80 8.36 10.77
CA ASP A 70 -10.35 8.16 10.80
C ASP A 70 -9.84 7.37 9.58
N TYR A 71 -10.63 7.29 8.50
CA TYR A 71 -10.35 6.53 7.29
C TYR A 71 -10.17 5.01 7.48
N LYS A 72 -10.53 4.45 8.65
CA LYS A 72 -10.61 3.00 8.86
C LYS A 72 -11.91 2.44 8.25
N PRO A 73 -11.88 1.35 7.47
CA PRO A 73 -13.10 0.65 7.03
C PRO A 73 -14.04 0.32 8.20
N VAL A 74 -15.35 0.50 7.99
CA VAL A 74 -16.39 0.15 8.97
C VAL A 74 -16.44 -1.37 9.17
N ASN A 75 -16.35 -2.11 8.07
CA ASN A 75 -16.21 -3.56 8.06
C ASN A 75 -14.73 -3.92 7.84
N ASP A 76 -14.16 -4.75 8.71
CA ASP A 76 -12.74 -5.09 8.64
C ASP A 76 -12.37 -5.83 7.34
N ILE A 77 -11.33 -5.35 6.67
CA ILE A 77 -10.73 -5.99 5.49
C ILE A 77 -9.41 -6.61 5.92
N VAL A 78 -9.34 -7.93 5.89
CA VAL A 78 -8.24 -8.70 6.50
C VAL A 78 -7.56 -9.59 5.47
N ILE A 79 -6.25 -9.43 5.31
CA ILE A 79 -5.41 -10.39 4.57
C ILE A 79 -5.35 -11.68 5.39
N LYS A 80 -5.91 -12.77 4.86
CA LYS A 80 -5.94 -14.07 5.55
C LYS A 80 -4.64 -14.85 5.40
N ASN A 81 -4.08 -14.84 4.20
CA ASN A 81 -2.85 -15.55 3.85
C ASN A 81 -2.08 -14.75 2.79
N ILE A 82 -0.77 -14.92 2.76
CA ILE A 82 0.11 -14.41 1.71
C ILE A 82 0.89 -15.61 1.16
N LEU A 83 0.79 -15.84 -0.14
CA LEU A 83 1.56 -16.86 -0.85
C LEU A 83 2.67 -16.18 -1.65
N ILE A 84 3.91 -16.63 -1.46
CA ILE A 84 5.04 -16.20 -2.27
C ILE A 84 5.24 -17.22 -3.39
N GLN A 85 5.29 -16.75 -4.63
CA GLN A 85 5.56 -17.56 -5.81
C GLN A 85 6.77 -16.98 -6.52
N GLU A 86 7.70 -17.85 -6.88
CA GLU A 86 8.83 -17.49 -7.74
C GLU A 86 8.46 -17.82 -9.18
N ASN A 87 8.84 -16.94 -10.10
CA ASN A 87 8.69 -17.17 -11.54
C ASN A 87 9.88 -17.96 -12.08
#